data_AF-A0A654MEA7-F1
#
_entry.id   AF-A0A654MEA7-F1
#
_cell.length_a   1.000
_cell.length_b   1.000
_cell.length_c   1.000
_cell.angle_alpha   90.00
_cell.angle_beta   90.00
_cell.angle_gamma   90.00
#
_symmetry.space_group_name_H-M   'P 1'
#
loop_
_entity.id
_entity.type
_entity.pdbx_description
1 polymer ?
#
loop_
_entity_poly.entity_id
_entity_poly.type
_entity_poly.pdbx_seq_one_letter_code
_entity_poly.pdbx_strand_id
1 'polypeptide(L)'
;MKTVISIKSKDGIILASDSQGTLSKVKTTIKKVSKINKLPWLLWTSEDLRWSTTEGTRPDLVTQLLQKYFHRVMLLTPKSKIAAKSFFEIMHMIRSPLIVFHPLTLFHVLLEILKRTNQQSK
;
A
#
# COMPACT_ATOMS: atom_id res chain seq x y z
N MET A 1 26.05 -33.99 15.67
CA MET A 1 25.80 -33.20 16.90
C MET A 1 25.17 -31.87 16.50
N LYS A 2 23.91 -31.58 16.89
CA LYS A 2 23.26 -30.28 16.64
C LYS A 2 23.57 -29.34 17.81
N THR A 3 24.38 -28.32 17.60
CA THR A 3 24.62 -27.27 18.60
C THR A 3 23.45 -26.29 18.56
N VAL A 4 22.64 -26.28 19.62
CA VAL A 4 21.57 -25.29 19.83
C VAL A 4 22.14 -24.17 20.68
N ILE A 5 22.27 -22.97 20.09
CA ILE A 5 22.73 -21.79 20.82
C ILE A 5 21.48 -21.19 21.49
N SER A 6 21.35 -21.39 22.80
CA SER A 6 20.29 -20.79 23.61
C SER A 6 20.71 -19.40 24.05
N ILE A 7 20.09 -18.36 23.49
CA ILE A 7 20.28 -16.98 23.94
C ILE A 7 19.01 -16.59 24.70
N LYS A 8 19.12 -16.48 26.03
CA LYS A 8 18.02 -16.14 26.94
C LYS A 8 17.80 -14.62 26.93
N SER A 9 16.73 -14.15 26.28
CA SER A 9 16.24 -12.77 26.41
C SER A 9 15.36 -12.61 27.65
N LYS A 10 15.40 -11.47 28.33
CA LYS A 10 14.62 -11.18 29.55
C LYS A 10 13.10 -11.24 29.32
N ASP A 11 12.64 -11.10 28.08
CA ASP A 11 11.22 -11.00 27.71
C ASP A 11 10.64 -12.30 27.09
N GLY A 12 11.24 -13.45 27.38
CA GLY A 12 10.57 -14.76 27.18
C GLY A 12 10.44 -15.29 25.75
N ILE A 13 10.95 -14.61 24.72
CA ILE A 13 10.97 -15.16 23.35
C ILE A 13 12.34 -15.80 23.08
N ILE A 14 12.42 -17.14 23.18
CA ILE A 14 13.59 -17.92 22.77
C ILE A 14 13.50 -18.14 21.25
N LEU A 15 14.21 -17.32 20.47
CA LEU A 15 14.49 -17.64 19.07
C LEU A 15 15.76 -18.49 19.03
N ALA A 16 15.62 -19.81 19.01
CA ALA A 16 16.75 -20.70 18.79
C ALA A 16 17.34 -20.41 17.40
N SER A 17 18.50 -19.74 17.35
CA SER A 17 19.26 -19.62 16.11
C SER A 17 19.89 -20.97 15.83
N ASP A 18 19.52 -21.59 14.72
CA ASP A 18 20.24 -22.76 14.23
C ASP A 18 21.67 -22.37 13.79
N SER A 19 22.55 -23.37 13.71
CA SER A 19 23.94 -23.20 13.27
C SER A 19 24.09 -22.84 11.78
N GLN A 20 22.97 -22.67 11.05
CA GLN A 20 22.94 -22.48 9.59
C GLN A 20 22.65 -21.03 9.17
N GLY A 21 22.68 -20.10 10.13
CA GLY A 21 22.46 -18.68 9.89
C GLY A 21 21.01 -18.31 9.55
N THR A 22 20.05 -19.16 9.94
CA THR A 22 18.62 -18.97 9.61
C THR A 22 18.07 -17.67 10.18
N LEU A 23 18.51 -17.21 11.36
CA LEU A 23 18.08 -15.92 11.92
C LEU A 23 18.48 -14.72 11.05
N SER A 24 19.71 -14.73 10.51
CA SER A 24 20.20 -13.67 9.61
C SER A 24 19.43 -13.67 8.28
N LYS A 25 19.14 -14.87 7.75
CA LYS A 25 18.33 -15.05 6.54
C LYS A 25 16.90 -14.55 6.77
N VAL A 26 16.26 -14.91 7.89
CA VAL A 26 14.93 -14.44 8.27
C VAL A 26 14.91 -12.92 8.43
N LYS A 27 15.88 -12.32 9.14
CA LYS A 27 15.98 -10.86 9.30
C LYS A 27 16.11 -10.16 7.94
N THR A 28 16.91 -10.71 7.03
CA THR A 28 17.08 -10.18 5.68
C THR A 28 15.80 -10.30 4.86
N THR A 29 15.10 -11.44 4.96
CA THR A 29 13.81 -11.66 4.29
C THR A 29 12.74 -10.69 4.80
N ILE A 30 12.58 -10.55 6.11
CA ILE A 30 11.63 -9.59 6.72
C ILE A 30 11.95 -8.16 6.26
N LYS A 31 13.24 -7.78 6.23
CA LYS A 31 13.66 -6.46 5.74
C LYS A 31 13.34 -6.23 4.26
N LYS A 32 13.44 -7.27 3.42
CA LYS A 32 13.06 -7.19 2.00
C LYS A 32 11.54 -7.06 1.85
N VAL A 33 10.77 -7.87 2.56
CA VAL A 33 9.30 -7.84 2.54
C VAL A 33 8.77 -6.49 3.04
N SER A 34 9.30 -5.97 4.14
CA SER A 34 8.89 -4.66 4.67
C SER A 34 9.18 -3.53 3.69
N LYS A 35 10.30 -3.60 2.94
CA LYS A 35 10.62 -2.60 1.91
C LYS A 35 9.62 -2.62 0.76
N ILE A 36 9.18 -3.81 0.33
CA ILE A 36 8.19 -3.97 -0.75
C ILE A 36 6.81 -3.47 -0.30
N ASN A 37 6.40 -3.82 0.92
CA ASN A 37 5.09 -3.46 1.46
C ASN A 37 5.00 -2.02 1.96
N LYS A 38 6.13 -1.30 2.10
CA LYS A 38 6.15 0.07 2.63
C LYS A 38 5.20 1.02 1.90
N LEU A 39 5.19 0.99 0.56
CA LEU A 39 4.36 1.90 -0.23
C LEU A 39 2.87 1.54 -0.19
N PRO A 40 2.44 0.30 -0.45
CA PRO A 40 1.04 -0.09 -0.25
C PRO A 40 0.56 0.21 1.18
N TRP A 41 1.36 -0.11 2.19
CA TRP A 41 1.03 0.17 3.59
C TRP A 41 0.85 1.67 3.86
N LEU A 42 1.78 2.50 3.38
CA LEU A 42 1.69 3.95 3.54
C LEU A 42 0.42 4.51 2.90
N LEU A 43 0.09 4.07 1.68
CA LEU A 43 -1.14 4.48 1.00
C LEU A 43 -2.39 4.11 1.81
N TRP A 44 -2.43 2.91 2.36
CA TRP A 44 -3.56 2.45 3.14
C TRP A 44 -3.72 3.23 4.44
N THR A 45 -2.63 3.37 5.21
CA THR A 45 -2.65 4.14 6.47
C THR A 45 -2.88 5.63 6.24
N SER A 46 -2.57 6.17 5.06
CA SER A 46 -2.88 7.57 4.75
C SER A 46 -4.35 7.75 4.39
N GLU A 47 -5.05 6.73 3.90
CA GLU A 47 -6.50 6.77 3.69
C GLU A 47 -7.25 6.91 5.01
N ASP A 48 -6.74 6.30 6.09
CA ASP A 48 -7.29 6.43 7.46
C ASP A 48 -7.28 7.88 7.98
N LEU A 49 -6.43 8.75 7.41
CA LEU A 49 -6.40 10.18 7.77
C LEU A 49 -7.60 10.97 7.23
N ARG A 50 -8.47 10.37 6.41
CA ARG A 50 -9.70 11.01 5.93
C ARG A 50 -10.73 11.24 7.04
N TRP A 51 -10.67 10.46 8.11
CA TRP A 51 -11.60 10.59 9.23
C TRP A 51 -11.15 11.69 10.19
N SER A 52 -12.10 12.54 10.59
CA SER A 52 -11.84 13.69 11.46
C SER A 52 -11.35 13.29 12.85
N THR A 53 -11.73 12.09 13.30
CA THR A 53 -11.43 11.48 14.59
C THR A 53 -10.07 10.76 14.64
N THR A 54 -9.38 10.62 13.51
CA THR A 54 -8.07 9.93 13.48
C THR A 54 -7.05 10.74 14.26
N GLU A 55 -6.46 10.13 15.27
CA GLU A 55 -5.40 10.73 16.09
C GLU A 55 -4.07 10.72 15.34
N GLY A 56 -3.32 11.83 15.43
CA GLY A 56 -2.03 11.99 14.76
C GLY A 56 -1.99 13.17 13.81
N THR A 57 -1.00 13.16 12.90
CA THR A 57 -0.76 14.24 11.95
C THR A 57 -1.90 14.35 10.95
N ARG A 58 -2.41 15.58 10.75
CA ARG A 58 -3.43 15.86 9.73
C ARG A 58 -2.86 15.66 8.32
N PRO A 59 -3.68 15.24 7.34
CA PRO A 59 -3.21 15.03 5.99
C PRO A 59 -2.76 16.35 5.36
N ASP A 60 -1.53 16.36 4.85
CA ASP A 60 -1.01 17.49 4.09
C ASP A 60 -1.72 17.63 2.72
N LEU A 61 -1.43 18.72 2.01
CA LEU A 61 -2.08 18.99 0.71
C LEU A 61 -1.80 17.89 -0.32
N VAL A 62 -0.61 17.30 -0.29
CA VAL A 62 -0.21 16.21 -1.19
C VAL A 62 -1.02 14.95 -0.89
N THR A 63 -1.16 14.58 0.38
CA THR A 63 -1.97 13.44 0.82
C THR A 63 -3.43 13.63 0.42
N GLN A 64 -3.99 14.83 0.63
CA GLN A 64 -5.37 15.12 0.22
C GLN A 64 -5.56 15.03 -1.30
N LEU A 65 -4.58 15.48 -2.09
CA LEU A 65 -4.61 15.35 -3.55
C LEU A 65 -4.57 13.88 -3.99
N LEU A 66 -3.68 13.09 -3.38
CA LEU A 66 -3.58 11.66 -3.63
C LEU A 66 -4.86 10.92 -3.26
N GLN A 67 -5.43 11.18 -2.08
CA GLN A 67 -6.71 10.60 -1.64
C GLN A 67 -7.85 10.91 -2.64
N LYS A 68 -7.95 12.17 -3.11
CA LYS A 68 -8.92 12.56 -4.15
C LYS A 68 -8.69 11.78 -5.44
N TYR A 69 -7.45 11.63 -5.88
CA TYR A 69 -7.10 10.86 -7.07
C TYR A 69 -7.48 9.38 -6.92
N PHE A 70 -7.10 8.74 -5.81
CA PHE A 70 -7.46 7.35 -5.53
C PHE A 70 -8.97 7.14 -5.45
N HIS A 71 -9.71 8.07 -4.87
CA HIS A 71 -11.16 8.05 -4.89
C HIS A 71 -11.72 8.05 -6.33
N ARG A 72 -11.14 8.82 -7.26
CA ARG A 72 -11.53 8.80 -8.67
C ARG A 72 -11.20 7.47 -9.34
N VAL A 73 -10.02 6.91 -9.08
CA VAL A 73 -9.62 5.59 -9.59
C VAL A 73 -10.60 4.51 -9.10
N MET A 74 -10.98 4.55 -7.83
CA MET A 74 -11.98 3.65 -7.24
C MET A 74 -13.33 3.78 -7.96
N LEU A 75 -13.82 4.99 -8.21
CA LEU A 75 -15.07 5.23 -8.95
C LEU A 75 -15.01 4.77 -10.42
N LEU A 76 -13.80 4.66 -10.99
CA LEU A 76 -13.58 4.19 -12.36
C LEU A 76 -13.56 2.66 -12.46
N THR A 77 -13.37 1.93 -11.36
CA THR A 77 -13.31 0.46 -11.33
C THR A 77 -14.49 -0.23 -12.04
N PRO A 78 -15.77 0.16 -11.88
CA PRO A 78 -16.87 -0.50 -12.62
C PRO A 78 -16.84 -0.26 -14.13
N LYS A 79 -16.13 0.77 -14.60
CA LYS A 79 -16.11 1.19 -16.01
C LYS A 79 -14.84 0.78 -16.77
N SER A 80 -13.76 0.47 -16.06
CA SER A 80 -12.46 0.18 -16.67
C SER A 80 -11.84 -1.07 -16.06
N LYS A 81 -11.66 -2.10 -16.90
CA LYS A 81 -10.95 -3.34 -16.51
C LYS A 81 -9.54 -3.07 -16.01
N ILE A 82 -8.86 -2.07 -16.58
CA ILE A 82 -7.50 -1.66 -16.18
C ILE A 82 -7.54 -1.05 -14.78
N ALA A 83 -8.47 -0.12 -14.51
CA ALA A 83 -8.60 0.49 -13.19
C ALA A 83 -9.00 -0.53 -12.13
N ALA A 84 -9.96 -1.41 -12.43
CA ALA A 84 -10.37 -2.49 -11.53
C ALA A 84 -9.22 -3.43 -11.19
N LYS A 85 -8.49 -3.94 -12.20
CA LYS A 85 -7.35 -4.82 -12.00
C LYS A 85 -6.27 -4.16 -11.16
N SER A 86 -5.85 -2.95 -11.53
CA SER A 86 -4.83 -2.20 -10.78
C SER A 86 -5.27 -1.93 -9.35
N PHE A 87 -6.52 -1.55 -9.13
CA PHE A 87 -7.07 -1.34 -7.79
C PHE A 87 -6.98 -2.62 -6.96
N PHE A 88 -7.52 -3.74 -7.43
CA PHE A 88 -7.49 -5.00 -6.68
C PHE A 88 -6.07 -5.54 -6.45
N GLU A 89 -5.15 -5.38 -7.41
CA GLU A 89 -3.75 -5.78 -7.23
C GLU A 89 -3.04 -4.96 -6.13
N ILE A 90 -3.37 -3.68 -5.98
CA ILE A 90 -2.86 -2.84 -4.89
C ILE A 90 -3.51 -3.24 -3.56
N MET A 91 -4.83 -3.45 -3.55
CA MET A 91 -5.57 -3.80 -2.34
C MET A 91 -5.03 -5.10 -1.71
N HIS A 92 -4.67 -6.07 -2.54
CA HIS A 92 -4.09 -7.34 -2.10
C HIS A 92 -2.55 -7.29 -1.98
N MET A 93 -1.93 -6.11 -2.08
CA MET A 93 -0.47 -5.91 -2.00
C MET A 93 0.33 -6.76 -2.99
N ILE A 94 -0.28 -7.15 -4.12
CA ILE A 94 0.36 -7.93 -5.19
C ILE A 94 1.26 -7.01 -6.04
N ARG A 95 0.85 -5.75 -6.21
CA ARG A 95 1.59 -4.73 -6.96
C ARG A 95 1.78 -3.48 -6.12
N SER A 96 2.81 -2.71 -6.49
CA SER A 96 3.06 -1.38 -5.93
C SER A 96 1.89 -0.43 -6.26
N PRO A 97 1.51 0.48 -5.33
CA PRO A 97 0.51 1.52 -5.60
C PRO A 97 0.90 2.46 -6.75
N LEU A 98 2.15 2.45 -7.19
CA LEU A 98 2.58 3.21 -8.35
C LEU A 98 1.90 2.76 -9.67
N ILE A 99 1.32 1.55 -9.71
CA ILE A 99 0.64 1.02 -10.91
C ILE A 99 -0.61 1.81 -11.29
N VAL A 100 -1.27 2.50 -10.36
CA VAL A 100 -2.42 3.36 -10.72
C VAL A 100 -1.98 4.62 -11.46
N PHE A 101 -0.75 5.08 -11.27
CA PHE A 101 -0.18 6.22 -12.02
C PHE A 101 0.29 5.84 -13.43
N HIS A 102 -0.08 4.65 -13.92
CA HIS A 102 0.17 4.27 -15.30
C HIS A 102 -0.54 5.24 -16.26
N PRO A 103 0.11 5.69 -17.36
CA PRO A 103 -0.44 6.69 -18.28
C PRO A 103 -1.85 6.39 -18.78
N LEU A 104 -2.15 5.12 -19.07
CA LEU A 104 -3.50 4.70 -19.50
C LEU A 104 -4.57 4.89 -18.41
N THR A 105 -4.23 4.64 -17.14
CA THR A 105 -5.16 4.84 -16.03
C THR A 105 -5.40 6.34 -15.82
N LEU A 106 -4.33 7.15 -15.89
CA LEU A 106 -4.44 8.61 -15.84
C LEU A 106 -5.34 9.15 -16.95
N PHE A 107 -5.15 8.67 -18.18
CA PHE A 107 -5.98 9.06 -19.33
C PHE A 107 -7.46 8.74 -19.11
N HIS A 108 -7.79 7.54 -18.63
CA HIS A 108 -9.19 7.20 -18.31
C HIS A 108 -9.79 8.04 -17.19
N VAL A 109 -9.00 8.38 -16.17
CA VAL A 109 -9.45 9.29 -15.10
C VAL A 109 -9.73 10.69 -15.66
N LEU A 110 -8.86 11.22 -16.51
CA LEU A 110 -9.05 12.52 -17.17
C LEU A 110 -10.29 12.54 -18.05
N LEU A 111 -10.52 11.49 -18.84
CA LEU A 111 -11.73 11.37 -19.67
C LEU A 111 -13.01 11.35 -18.82
N GLU A 112 -13.01 10.63 -17.69
CA GLU A 112 -14.16 10.57 -16.78
C GLU A 112 -14.42 11.94 -16.11
N ILE A 113 -13.36 12.67 -15.75
CA ILE A 113 -13.49 14.04 -15.22
C ILE A 113 -14.14 14.96 -16.27
N LEU A 114 -13.64 14.94 -17.51
CA LEU A 114 -14.17 15.76 -18.60
C LEU A 114 -15.64 15.43 -18.90
N LYS A 115 -15.99 14.13 -18.91
CA LYS A 115 -17.36 13.67 -19.14
C LYS A 115 -18.32 14.13 -18.03
N ARG A 116 -17.89 14.12 -16.76
CA ARG A 116 -18.71 14.60 -15.63
C ARG A 116 -18.96 16.11 -15.71
N THR A 117 -17.96 16.90 -16.05
CA THR A 117 -18.11 18.36 -16.20
C THR A 117 -19.19 18.70 -17.24
N ASN A 118 -19.22 17.98 -18.36
CA ASN A 118 -20.24 18.17 -19.39
C ASN A 118 -21.66 17.73 -18.97
N GLN A 119 -21.80 16.83 -18.00
CA GLN A 119 -23.10 16.37 -17.50
C GLN A 119 -23.69 17.28 -16.42
N GLN A 120 -22.87 18.07 -15.71
CA GLN A 120 -23.35 19.04 -14.70
C GLN A 120 -23.66 20.43 -15.29
N SER A 121 -23.34 20.65 -16.57
CA SER A 121 -23.61 21.90 -17.30
C SER A 121 -24.96 21.89 -18.05
N LYS A 122 -25.83 20.92 -17.79
CA LYS A 122 -27.19 20.80 -18.33
C LYS A 122 -28.17 20.71 -17.17
#